data_AF-A0A7C7ZTK3-F1
#
_entry.id   AF-A0A7C7ZTK3-F1
#
_cell.length_a   1.000
_cell.length_b   1.000
_cell.length_c   1.000
_cell.angle_alpha   90.00
_cell.angle_beta   90.00
_cell.angle_gamma   90.00
#
_symmetry.space_group_name_H-M   'P 1'
#
loop_
_entity.id
_entity.type
_entity.pdbx_description
1 polymer ?
#
loop_
_entity_poly.entity_id
_entity_poly.type
_entity_poly.pdbx_seq_one_letter_code
_entity_poly.pdbx_strand_id
1 'polypeptide(L)'
;MKTRYLITILCACFCLFSVAVLAAETLWVTSDNAQLKKDASASSETITTVPIGVEVKVLNSEKRWHQIQIPSGQQGWMYRGRLSDTPPEKAPEGGSGNLFGALTASNIKADEASTGRSIRGLSEETEEYAK
;
A
#
# COMPACT_ATOMS: atom_id res chain seq x y z
N MET A 1 -12.52 43.90 41.36
CA MET A 1 -11.90 42.66 41.87
C MET A 1 -12.37 41.41 41.11
N LYS A 2 -13.67 41.28 40.77
CA LYS A 2 -14.25 40.11 40.05
C LYS A 2 -13.68 39.82 38.65
N THR A 3 -13.27 40.85 37.89
CA THR A 3 -12.68 40.70 36.54
C THR A 3 -11.25 40.17 36.54
N ARG A 4 -10.49 40.36 37.62
CA ARG A 4 -9.11 39.83 37.76
C ARG A 4 -9.13 38.31 38.01
N TYR A 5 -10.12 37.82 38.75
CA TYR A 5 -10.36 36.38 38.95
C TYR A 5 -10.89 35.69 37.68
N LEU A 6 -11.69 36.39 36.88
CA LEU A 6 -12.22 35.87 35.62
C LEU A 6 -11.11 35.66 34.57
N ILE A 7 -10.13 36.56 34.51
CA ILE A 7 -8.96 36.45 33.63
C ILE A 7 -8.00 35.34 34.09
N THR A 8 -7.79 35.17 35.40
CA THR A 8 -6.95 34.08 35.92
C THR A 8 -7.59 32.70 35.74
N ILE A 9 -8.92 32.58 35.87
CA ILE A 9 -9.65 31.33 35.62
C ILE A 9 -9.65 30.99 34.12
N LEU A 10 -9.75 32.00 33.23
CA LEU A 10 -9.63 31.81 31.78
C LEU A 10 -8.23 31.33 31.38
N CYS A 11 -7.17 31.93 31.94
CA CYS A 11 -5.79 31.48 31.73
C CYS A 11 -5.52 30.09 32.32
N ALA A 12 -6.05 29.79 33.52
CA ALA A 12 -5.89 28.47 34.15
C ALA A 12 -6.65 27.36 33.40
N CYS A 13 -7.84 27.65 32.86
CA CYS A 13 -8.56 26.72 31.97
C CYS A 13 -7.83 26.51 30.64
N PHE A 14 -7.23 27.57 30.08
CA PHE A 14 -6.44 27.46 28.86
C PHE A 14 -5.17 26.63 29.07
N CYS A 15 -4.52 26.74 30.24
CA CYS A 15 -3.37 25.90 30.61
C CYS A 15 -3.76 24.43 30.87
N LEU A 16 -4.94 24.16 31.45
CA LEU A 16 -5.42 22.80 31.67
C LEU A 16 -5.90 22.10 30.39
N PHE A 17 -6.30 22.86 29.36
CA PHE A 17 -6.69 22.30 28.06
C PHE A 17 -5.48 21.98 27.16
N SER A 18 -4.28 22.49 27.47
CA SER A 18 -3.07 22.26 26.66
C SER A 18 -2.34 20.94 26.94
N VAL A 19 -2.73 20.18 27.97
CA VAL A 19 -2.02 18.93 28.34
C VAL A 19 -2.87 17.68 28.05
N ALA A 20 -3.47 17.63 26.86
CA ALA A 20 -3.91 16.36 26.27
C ALA A 20 -2.95 16.00 25.12
N VAL A 21 -1.66 15.89 25.43
CA VAL A 21 -0.73 15.17 24.55
C VAL A 21 -1.02 13.69 24.75
N LEU A 22 -2.04 13.21 24.05
CA LEU A 22 -2.33 11.79 23.93
C LEU A 22 -1.11 11.13 23.29
N ALA A 23 -0.64 10.03 23.88
CA ALA A 23 0.48 9.25 23.36
C ALA A 23 0.18 8.81 21.92
N ALA A 24 0.75 9.54 20.96
CA ALA A 24 0.58 9.25 19.54
C ALA A 24 1.64 8.23 19.12
N GLU A 25 1.20 7.10 18.60
CA GLU A 25 2.10 6.05 18.10
C GLU A 25 2.74 6.52 16.79
N THR A 26 4.07 6.45 16.69
CA THR A 26 4.80 6.86 15.49
C THR A 26 4.90 5.68 14.53
N LEU A 27 4.35 5.82 13.32
CA LEU A 27 4.44 4.84 12.25
C LEU A 27 5.13 5.44 11.03
N TRP A 28 5.66 4.57 10.18
CA TRP A 28 6.31 4.90 8.92
C TRP A 28 5.38 4.59 7.75
N VAL A 29 5.34 5.51 6.79
CA VAL A 29 4.65 5.27 5.51
C VAL A 29 5.50 4.33 4.67
N THR A 30 4.97 3.16 4.32
CA THR A 30 5.68 2.11 3.55
C THR A 30 5.20 1.97 2.11
N SER A 31 4.09 2.62 1.73
CA SER A 31 3.56 2.55 0.36
C SER A 31 3.93 3.77 -0.46
N ASP A 32 4.29 3.55 -1.72
CA ASP A 32 4.36 4.60 -2.72
C ASP A 32 2.99 5.27 -2.89
N ASN A 33 2.97 6.60 -2.87
CA ASN A 33 1.76 7.41 -3.03
C ASN A 33 0.68 7.18 -1.95
N ALA A 34 1.05 7.19 -0.67
CA ALA A 34 0.12 7.03 0.43
C ALA A 34 -0.83 8.23 0.54
N GLN A 35 -2.09 8.03 0.19
CA GLN A 35 -3.10 9.08 0.18
C GLN A 35 -3.68 9.27 1.57
N LEU A 36 -3.60 10.51 2.07
CA LEU A 36 -4.28 10.96 3.27
C LEU A 36 -5.70 11.39 2.89
N LYS A 37 -6.70 10.68 3.41
CA LYS A 37 -8.12 10.92 3.10
C LYS A 37 -8.78 11.76 4.19
N LYS A 38 -9.88 12.42 3.85
CA LYS A 38 -10.63 13.25 4.80
C LYS A 38 -11.41 12.44 5.85
N ASP A 39 -11.90 11.26 5.47
CA ASP A 39 -12.65 10.35 6.34
C ASP A 39 -12.13 8.92 6.24
N ALA A 40 -12.51 8.07 7.21
CA ALA A 40 -12.24 6.63 7.27
C ALA A 40 -13.04 5.82 6.21
N SER A 41 -13.10 6.32 4.97
CA SER A 41 -13.83 5.73 3.86
C SER A 41 -13.02 5.79 2.58
N ALA A 42 -13.04 4.71 1.80
CA ALA A 42 -12.30 4.60 0.53
C ALA A 42 -12.78 5.61 -0.52
N SER A 43 -14.07 5.99 -0.48
CA SER A 43 -14.68 6.96 -1.40
C SER A 43 -14.52 8.42 -0.98
N SER A 44 -13.88 8.68 0.17
CA SER A 44 -13.62 10.04 0.64
C SER A 44 -12.59 10.76 -0.25
N GLU A 45 -12.62 12.08 -0.21
CA GLU A 45 -11.67 12.94 -0.90
C GLU A 45 -10.25 12.78 -0.32
N THR A 46 -9.25 12.84 -1.19
CA THR A 46 -7.84 12.81 -0.80
C THR A 46 -7.38 14.22 -0.51
N ILE A 47 -6.96 14.48 0.73
CA ILE A 47 -6.43 15.78 1.17
C ILE A 47 -5.04 15.99 0.60
N THR A 48 -4.17 14.99 0.76
CA THR A 48 -2.77 15.08 0.33
C THR A 48 -2.19 13.69 0.10
N THR A 49 -1.07 13.63 -0.60
CA THR A 49 -0.30 12.42 -0.82
C THR A 49 1.02 12.52 -0.06
N VAL A 50 1.28 11.54 0.80
CA VAL A 50 2.49 11.45 1.60
C VAL A 50 3.48 10.50 0.91
N PRO A 51 4.76 10.89 0.74
CA PRO A 51 5.77 10.01 0.18
C PRO A 51 6.16 8.89 1.17
N ILE A 52 6.79 7.85 0.63
CA ILE A 52 7.32 6.73 1.42
C ILE A 52 8.44 7.21 2.36
N GLY A 53 8.56 6.56 3.52
CA GLY A 53 9.60 6.85 4.51
C GLY A 53 9.32 8.09 5.36
N VAL A 54 8.14 8.70 5.24
CA VAL A 54 7.72 9.76 6.17
C VAL A 54 7.23 9.15 7.47
N GLU A 55 7.76 9.66 8.57
CA GLU A 55 7.27 9.37 9.92
C GLU A 55 5.97 10.15 10.17
N VAL A 56 4.93 9.45 10.59
CA VAL A 56 3.61 10.01 10.88
C VAL A 56 3.15 9.57 12.26
N LYS A 57 2.38 10.43 12.93
CA LYS A 57 1.85 10.16 14.27
C LYS A 57 0.41 9.67 14.19
N VAL A 58 0.11 8.50 14.72
CA VAL A 58 -1.24 7.96 14.83
C VAL A 58 -1.94 8.59 16.02
N LEU A 59 -3.05 9.26 15.75
CA LEU A 59 -3.92 9.87 16.75
C LEU A 59 -5.05 8.92 17.16
N ASN A 60 -5.58 8.18 16.19
CA ASN A 60 -6.69 7.26 16.41
C ASN A 60 -6.62 6.08 15.42
N SER A 61 -7.25 4.98 15.80
CA SER A 61 -7.23 3.72 15.07
C SER A 61 -8.64 3.17 14.98
N GLU A 62 -9.25 3.26 13.79
CA GLU A 62 -10.60 2.75 13.52
C GLU A 62 -10.57 1.61 12.51
N LYS A 63 -10.74 0.38 13.00
CA LYS A 63 -10.84 -0.86 12.20
C LYS A 63 -9.65 -1.05 11.24
N ARG A 64 -9.76 -0.52 10.02
CA ARG A 64 -8.75 -0.60 8.93
C ARG A 64 -8.12 0.75 8.60
N TRP A 65 -8.52 1.81 9.27
CA TRP A 65 -8.06 3.18 9.04
C TRP A 65 -7.37 3.71 10.30
N HIS A 66 -6.26 4.39 10.11
CA HIS A 66 -5.58 5.12 11.15
C HIS A 66 -5.70 6.61 10.86
N GLN A 67 -6.21 7.35 11.83
CA GLN A 67 -6.15 8.80 11.80
C GLN A 67 -4.72 9.17 12.16
N ILE A 68 -4.01 9.76 11.21
CA ILE A 68 -2.63 10.16 11.36
C ILE A 68 -2.49 11.68 11.26
N GLN A 69 -1.44 12.19 11.89
CA GLN A 69 -0.95 13.55 11.75
C GLN A 69 0.39 13.52 11.05
N ILE A 70 0.46 14.23 9.92
CA ILE A 70 1.71 14.43 9.19
C ILE A 70 2.55 15.53 9.85
N PRO A 71 3.87 15.56 9.63
CA PRO A 71 4.75 16.62 10.17
C PRO A 71 4.34 18.03 9.77
N SER A 72 3.64 18.20 8.64
CA SER A 72 3.06 19.48 8.20
C SER A 72 1.91 19.96 9.10
N GLY A 73 1.49 19.17 10.10
CA GLY A 73 0.43 19.50 11.05
C GLY A 73 -0.98 19.09 10.58
N GLN A 74 -1.17 18.71 9.32
CA GLN A 74 -2.46 18.23 8.83
C GLN A 74 -2.80 16.85 9.40
N GLN A 75 -4.09 16.63 9.62
CA GLN A 75 -4.62 15.38 10.14
C GLN A 75 -5.56 14.77 9.10
N GLY A 76 -5.57 13.45 9.01
CA GLY A 76 -6.48 12.73 8.13
C GLY A 76 -6.39 11.22 8.32
N TRP A 77 -7.10 10.49 7.48
CA TRP A 77 -7.22 9.03 7.56
C TRP A 77 -6.36 8.35 6.52
N MET A 78 -5.55 7.39 6.96
CA MET A 78 -4.73 6.56 6.11
C MET A 78 -5.06 5.09 6.34
N TYR A 79 -5.06 4.30 5.28
CA TYR A 79 -5.31 2.88 5.37
C TYR A 79 -4.15 2.18 6.12
N ARG A 80 -4.48 1.32 7.09
CA ARG A 80 -3.50 0.63 7.94
C ARG A 80 -2.44 -0.12 7.14
N GLY A 81 -2.82 -0.74 6.02
CA GLY A 81 -1.89 -1.49 5.17
C GLY A 81 -0.82 -0.65 4.47
N ARG A 82 -0.85 0.70 4.60
CA ARG A 82 0.17 1.61 4.07
C ARG A 82 1.14 2.13 5.13
N LEU A 83 0.94 1.71 6.39
CA LEU A 83 1.73 2.11 7.54
C LEU A 83 2.43 0.88 8.11
N SER A 84 3.66 1.04 8.57
CA SER A 84 4.39 0.03 9.34
C SER A 84 5.09 0.69 10.52
N ASP A 85 5.19 -0.06 11.60
CA ASP A 85 6.04 0.17 12.75
C ASP A 85 7.54 0.14 12.41
N THR A 86 7.91 -0.62 11.38
CA THR A 86 9.29 -0.69 10.89
C THR A 86 9.55 0.33 9.79
N PRO A 87 10.67 1.08 9.85
CA PRO A 87 11.08 1.93 8.73
C PRO A 87 11.25 1.07 7.47
N PRO A 88 10.68 1.47 6.32
CA PRO A 88 10.97 0.77 5.08
C PRO A 88 12.46 0.90 4.81
N GLU A 89 13.17 -0.23 4.80
CA GLU A 89 14.53 -0.28 4.27
C GLU A 89 14.44 0.26 2.84
N LYS A 90 15.19 1.32 2.56
CA LYS A 90 15.16 2.05 1.30
C LYS A 90 15.46 1.06 0.16
N ALA A 91 14.42 0.51 -0.45
CA ALA A 91 14.58 -0.38 -1.58
C ALA A 91 15.32 0.41 -2.65
N PRO A 92 16.40 -0.14 -3.26
CA PRO A 92 17.05 0.52 -4.36
C PRO A 92 15.99 0.82 -5.42
N GLU A 93 15.86 2.09 -5.79
CA GLU A 93 15.03 2.53 -6.90
C GLU A 93 15.56 1.87 -8.18
N GLY A 94 15.02 0.70 -8.50
CA GLY A 94 15.59 -0.13 -9.56
C GLY A 94 14.94 -1.51 -9.58
N GLY A 95 13.67 -1.57 -10.02
CA GLY A 95 13.03 -2.87 -10.10
C GLY A 95 11.66 -2.97 -10.77
N SER A 96 11.16 -1.91 -11.44
CA SER A 96 10.10 -2.13 -12.43
C SER A 96 10.63 -2.80 -13.71
N GLY A 97 11.95 -3.00 -13.84
CA GLY A 97 12.59 -3.59 -15.00
C GLY A 97 12.92 -5.08 -14.79
N ASN A 98 12.50 -5.89 -15.77
CA ASN A 98 13.00 -7.23 -16.07
C ASN A 98 12.24 -8.45 -15.53
N LEU A 99 10.91 -8.40 -15.43
CA LEU A 99 10.10 -9.63 -15.56
C LEU A 99 10.46 -10.40 -16.86
N PHE A 100 10.84 -9.67 -17.92
CA PHE A 100 11.29 -10.23 -19.18
C PHE A 100 12.77 -10.64 -19.20
N GLY A 101 13.60 -10.17 -18.27
CA GLY A 101 15.01 -10.59 -18.21
C GLY A 101 15.17 -12.04 -17.74
N ALA A 102 14.25 -12.51 -16.89
CA ALA A 102 14.17 -13.93 -16.51
C ALA A 102 13.85 -14.85 -17.71
N LEU A 103 13.07 -14.36 -18.68
CA LEU A 103 12.76 -15.09 -19.91
C LEU A 103 13.98 -15.16 -20.85
N THR A 104 14.78 -14.10 -20.93
CA THR A 104 16.01 -14.10 -21.76
C THR A 104 17.08 -15.05 -21.21
N ALA A 105 17.09 -15.30 -19.90
CA ALA A 105 17.97 -16.28 -19.26
C ALA A 105 17.50 -17.74 -19.45
N SER A 106 16.28 -17.97 -19.93
CA SER A 106 15.74 -19.31 -20.12
C SER A 106 16.20 -19.88 -21.47
N ASN A 107 17.01 -20.93 -21.43
CA ASN A 107 17.48 -21.64 -22.63
C ASN A 107 16.39 -22.58 -23.18
N ILE A 108 15.26 -22.01 -23.62
CA ILE A 108 14.17 -22.78 -24.25
C ILE A 108 14.68 -23.25 -25.61
N LYS A 109 15.17 -24.49 -25.68
CA LYS A 109 15.37 -25.19 -26.94
C LYS A 109 14.00 -25.64 -27.47
N ALA A 110 13.71 -25.32 -28.72
CA ALA A 110 12.60 -25.91 -29.43
C ALA A 110 12.94 -27.39 -29.67
N ASP A 111 12.27 -28.30 -28.96
CA ASP A 111 12.30 -29.72 -29.28
C ASP A 111 11.36 -30.00 -30.46
N GLU A 112 11.80 -30.87 -31.37
CA GLU A 112 11.08 -31.25 -32.57
C GLU A 112 9.75 -31.93 -32.22
N ALA A 113 8.63 -31.40 -32.71
CA ALA A 113 7.32 -31.99 -32.49
C ALA A 113 7.21 -33.32 -33.27
N SER A 114 7.28 -34.46 -32.58
CA SER A 114 7.10 -35.77 -33.20
C SER A 114 5.64 -35.98 -33.62
N THR A 115 5.34 -35.73 -34.89
CA THR A 115 4.03 -36.00 -35.53
C THR A 115 3.82 -37.49 -35.88
N GLY A 116 4.79 -38.35 -35.56
CA GLY A 116 4.79 -39.78 -35.92
C GLY A 116 3.76 -40.65 -35.18
N ARG A 117 3.02 -40.13 -34.20
CA ARG A 117 1.99 -40.89 -33.46
C ARG A 117 0.60 -40.89 -34.11
N SER A 118 0.41 -40.15 -35.21
CA SER A 118 -0.91 -40.00 -35.84
C SER A 118 -1.19 -41.00 -36.97
N ILE A 119 -0.24 -41.89 -37.32
CA ILE A 119 -0.49 -42.96 -38.29
C ILE A 119 -1.09 -44.20 -37.60
N ARG A 120 -2.38 -44.13 -37.24
CA ARG A 120 -3.18 -45.35 -37.08
C ARG A 120 -3.37 -45.90 -38.50
N GLY A 121 -2.81 -47.07 -38.78
CA GLY A 121 -2.81 -47.67 -40.12
C GLY A 121 -4.19 -47.62 -40.76
N LEU A 122 -4.22 -47.29 -42.06
CA LEU A 122 -5.41 -47.41 -42.91
C LEU A 122 -5.97 -48.82 -42.68
N SER A 123 -7.20 -48.90 -42.16
CA SER A 123 -7.92 -50.16 -42.01
C SER A 123 -8.05 -50.84 -43.39
N GLU A 124 -8.02 -52.18 -43.40
CA GLU A 124 -8.06 -53.07 -44.58
C GLU A 124 -9.17 -52.76 -45.61
N GLU A 125 -10.19 -51.97 -45.25
CA GLU A 125 -11.30 -51.58 -46.12
C GLU A 125 -10.87 -50.79 -47.39
N THR A 126 -9.69 -50.17 -47.38
CA THR A 126 -9.15 -49.46 -48.57
C THR A 126 -8.55 -50.39 -49.65
N GLU A 127 -8.30 -51.68 -49.37
CA GLU A 127 -7.70 -52.58 -50.36
C GLU A 127 -8.71 -53.20 -51.35
N GLU A 128 -10.00 -53.31 -50.99
CA GLU A 128 -11.04 -53.83 -51.90
C GLU A 128 -11.43 -52.84 -53.00
N TYR A 129 -11.16 -51.55 -52.85
CA TYR A 129 -11.45 -50.55 -53.90
C TYR A 129 -10.37 -50.47 -54.98
N ALA A 130 -9.24 -51.17 -54.83
CA ALA A 130 -8.11 -51.16 -55.77
C ALA A 130 -8.03 -52.41 -56.66
N LYS A 131 -9.09 -53.21 -56.77
CA LYS A 131 -9.21 -54.29 -57.75
C LYS A 131 -10.28 -54.03 -58.81
#